data_AF-A0A957CBQ8-F1
#
_entry.id   AF-A0A957CBQ8-F1
#
_cell.length_a   1.000
_cell.length_b   1.000
_cell.length_c   1.000
_cell.angle_alpha   90.00
_cell.angle_beta   90.00
_cell.angle_gamma   90.00
#
_symmetry.space_group_name_H-M   'P 1'
#
loop_
_entity.id
_entity.type
_entity.pdbx_description
1 polymer ?
#
loop_
_entity_poly.entity_id
_entity_poly.type
_entity_poly.pdbx_seq_one_letter_code
_entity_poly.pdbx_strand_id
1 'polypeptide(L)' 'FTIEGELTIRDVTETVTFEVTATAVTETTIQGTATATVLRDAYGLNIPEVPNVANVENEVDLIINFVANAS' A
#
# COMPACT_ATOMS: atom_id res chain seq x y z
N PHE A 1 10.29 -10.51 3.15
CA PHE A 1 9.49 -11.54 2.47
C PHE A 1 8.41 -10.83 1.67
N THR A 2 7.74 -11.49 0.72
CA THR A 2 6.65 -10.88 -0.05
C THR A 2 5.31 -11.50 0.31
N ILE A 3 4.26 -10.68 0.25
CA ILE A 3 2.87 -11.11 0.39
C ILE A 3 2.13 -10.65 -0.85
N GLU A 4 1.50 -11.58 -1.56
CA GLU A 4 0.48 -11.24 -2.55
C GLU A 4 -0.86 -11.09 -1.83
N GLY A 5 -1.58 -9.99 -2.08
CA GLY A 5 -2.86 -9.73 -1.45
C GLY A 5 -3.75 -8.83 -2.28
N GLU A 6 -5.04 -8.93 -2.03
CA GLU A 6 -6.06 -8.09 -2.67
C GLU A 6 -6.06 -6.70 -2.02
N LEU A 7 -5.80 -5.66 -2.81
CA LEU A 7 -5.94 -4.27 -2.41
C LEU A 7 -7.20 -3.70 -3.05
N THR A 8 -8.20 -3.41 -2.22
CA THR A 8 -9.41 -2.71 -2.66
C THR A 8 -9.28 -1.21 -2.39
N ILE A 9 -9.42 -0.39 -3.44
CA ILE A 9 -9.55 1.07 -3.33
C ILE A 9 -10.84 1.47 -4.02
N ARG A 10 -11.74 2.14 -3.27
CA ARG A 10 -13.13 2.39 -3.66
C ARG A 10 -13.84 1.05 -3.97
N ASP A 11 -14.25 0.86 -5.22
CA ASP A 11 -14.99 -0.28 -5.75
C ASP A 11 -14.12 -1.18 -6.66
N VAL A 12 -12.83 -0.87 -6.81
CA VAL A 12 -11.87 -1.64 -7.63
C VAL A 12 -10.95 -2.43 -6.71
N THR A 13 -10.73 -3.70 -7.05
CA THR A 13 -9.81 -4.60 -6.32
C THR A 13 -8.76 -5.09 -7.29
N GLU A 14 -7.49 -4.96 -6.89
CA GLU A 14 -6.34 -5.44 -7.66
C GLU A 14 -5.48 -6.33 -6.77
N THR A 15 -4.87 -7.35 -7.37
CA THR A 15 -3.85 -8.16 -6.71
C THR A 15 -2.53 -7.40 -6.67
N VAL A 16 -2.01 -7.12 -5.48
CA VAL A 16 -0.78 -6.37 -5.25
C VAL A 16 0.22 -7.21 -4.47
N THR A 17 1.49 -7.15 -4.86
CA THR A 17 2.60 -7.72 -4.08
C THR A 17 3.17 -6.67 -3.14
N PHE A 18 3.17 -6.99 -1.85
CA PHE A 18 3.79 -6.19 -0.79
C PHE A 18 5.15 -6.77 -0.41
N GLU A 19 6.16 -5.92 -0.36
CA GLU A 19 7.45 -6.23 0.26
C GLU A 19 7.37 -5.96 1.76
N VAL A 20 7.62 -6.98 2.58
CA VAL A 20 7.42 -6.90 4.03
C VAL A 20 8.71 -7.21 4.77
N THR A 21 9.02 -6.34 5.72
CA THR A 21 9.99 -6.57 6.80
C THR A 21 9.24 -6.64 8.11
N ALA A 22 9.37 -7.75 8.84
CA ALA A 22 8.77 -7.92 10.16
C ALA A 22 9.82 -8.45 11.15
N THR A 23 9.80 -7.91 12.35
CA THR A 23 10.70 -8.24 13.46
C THR A 23 9.87 -8.63 14.67
N ALA A 24 10.18 -9.80 15.25
CA ALA A 24 9.66 -10.17 16.56
C ALA A 24 10.31 -9.29 17.63
N VAL A 25 9.48 -8.55 18.38
CA VAL A 25 9.94 -7.64 19.44
C VAL A 25 9.79 -8.29 20.81
N THR A 26 8.74 -9.08 20.98
CA THR A 26 8.51 -9.95 22.16
C THR A 26 8.00 -11.30 21.67
N GLU A 27 7.76 -12.23 22.59
CA GLU A 27 7.12 -13.52 22.27
C GLU A 27 5.71 -13.38 21.69
N THR A 28 5.04 -12.24 21.92
CA THR A 28 3.63 -12.02 21.52
C THR A 28 3.44 -10.79 20.65
N THR A 29 4.51 -10.14 20.20
CA THR A 29 4.43 -8.90 19.43
C THR A 29 5.43 -8.90 18.27
N ILE A 30 4.92 -8.60 17.08
CA ILE A 30 5.73 -8.28 15.90
C ILE A 30 5.53 -6.82 15.48
N GLN A 31 6.58 -6.22 14.93
CA GLN A 31 6.53 -4.90 14.31
C GLN A 31 7.13 -4.97 12.92
N GLY A 32 6.66 -4.13 12.00
CA GLY A 32 7.18 -4.16 10.66
C GLY A 32 6.69 -3.04 9.76
N THR A 33 7.20 -3.10 8.54
CA THR A 33 6.81 -2.23 7.43
C THR A 33 6.49 -3.10 6.22
N ALA A 34 5.38 -2.81 5.58
CA ALA A 34 5.01 -3.35 4.27
C ALA A 34 4.98 -2.22 3.25
N THR A 35 5.59 -2.43 2.08
CA THR A 35 5.63 -1.45 0.99
C THR A 35 5.14 -2.03 -0.32
N ALA A 36 4.50 -1.19 -1.14
CA ALA A 36 4.14 -1.51 -2.51
C ALA A 36 4.05 -0.21 -3.32
N THR A 37 4.40 -0.24 -4.60
CA THR A 37 4.11 0.85 -5.53
C THR A 37 2.91 0.43 -6.39
N VAL A 38 1.87 1.26 -6.42
CA VAL A 38 0.65 1.01 -7.19
C VAL A 38 0.38 2.15 -8.16
N LEU A 39 -0.42 1.89 -9.19
CA LEU A 39 -0.84 2.90 -10.15
C LEU A 39 -2.23 3.42 -9.80
N ARG A 40 -2.40 4.72 -9.62
CA ARG A 40 -3.71 5.30 -9.23
C ARG A 40 -4.77 5.11 -10.32
N ASP A 41 -4.38 5.11 -11.58
CA ASP A 41 -5.28 4.93 -12.72
C ASP A 41 -5.86 3.50 -12.81
N ALA A 42 -5.12 2.49 -12.33
CA ALA A 42 -5.63 1.12 -12.18
C ALA A 42 -6.86 1.07 -11.28
N TYR A 43 -6.96 1.95 -10.29
CA TYR A 43 -8.12 2.09 -9.39
C TYR A 43 -9.13 3.14 -9.86
N GLY A 44 -9.01 3.64 -11.10
CA GLY A 44 -9.89 4.66 -11.66
C GLY A 44 -9.74 6.05 -11.03
N LEU A 45 -8.65 6.29 -10.29
CA LEU A 45 -8.38 7.58 -9.66
C LEU A 45 -7.74 8.53 -10.69
N ASN A 46 -8.60 9.19 -11.44
CA ASN A 46 -8.21 10.17 -12.46
C ASN A 46 -8.18 11.58 -11.89
N ILE A 47 -7.14 12.33 -12.25
CA ILE A 47 -6.98 13.72 -11.82
C ILE A 47 -7.49 14.60 -12.96
N PRO A 48 -8.50 15.46 -12.71
CA PRO A 48 -9.01 16.36 -13.72
C PRO A 48 -7.97 17.42 -14.07
N GLU A 49 -7.83 17.73 -15.36
CA GLU A 49 -6.99 18.83 -15.83
C GLU A 49 -7.66 20.16 -15.49
N VAL A 50 -7.14 20.85 -14.47
CA VAL A 50 -7.55 22.23 -14.14
C VAL A 50 -6.32 23.14 -14.12
N PRO A 51 -6.47 24.42 -14.55
CA PRO A 51 -5.37 25.38 -14.45
C PRO A 51 -4.87 25.44 -13.00
N ASN A 52 -3.56 25.33 -12.82
CA ASN A 52 -2.83 25.33 -11.53
C ASN A 52 -2.69 23.99 -10.78
N VAL A 53 -3.18 22.85 -11.30
CA VAL A 53 -2.78 21.55 -10.74
C VAL A 53 -1.44 21.12 -11.36
N ALA A 54 -0.43 20.98 -10.50
CA ALA A 54 0.86 20.42 -10.90
C ALA A 54 0.68 18.96 -11.36
N ASN A 55 1.50 18.51 -12.31
CA ASN A 55 1.46 17.15 -12.82
C ASN A 55 1.63 16.17 -11.65
N VAL A 56 0.59 15.39 -11.33
CA VAL A 56 0.62 14.41 -10.26
C VAL A 56 0.95 13.06 -10.86
N GLU A 57 2.02 12.45 -10.34
CA GLU A 57 2.50 11.14 -10.79
C GLU A 57 1.42 10.06 -10.66
N ASN A 58 1.51 9.06 -11.52
CA ASN A 58 0.60 7.92 -11.51
C ASN A 58 1.00 6.88 -10.46
N GLU A 59 2.30 6.76 -10.21
CA GLU A 59 2.87 5.88 -9.19
C GLU A 59 2.57 6.43 -7.80
N VAL A 60 2.11 5.55 -6.92
CA VAL A 60 1.80 5.84 -5.53
C VAL A 60 2.52 4.83 -4.66
N ASP A 61 3.40 5.34 -3.81
CA ASP A 61 4.08 4.53 -2.81
C ASP A 61 3.18 4.33 -1.58
N LEU A 62 2.83 3.08 -1.32
CA LEU A 62 2.15 2.64 -0.12
C LEU A 62 3.20 2.21 0.90
N ILE A 63 3.18 2.84 2.07
CA ILE A 63 4.04 2.49 3.20
C ILE A 63 3.16 2.25 4.42
N ILE A 64 3.11 1.00 4.86
CA ILE A 64 2.28 0.56 5.98
C ILE A 64 3.21 0.15 7.12
N ASN A 65 3.20 0.94 8.20
CA ASN A 65 3.88 0.57 9.44
C ASN A 65 2.88 -0.09 10.38
N PHE A 66 3.24 -1.24 10.94
CA PHE A 66 2.32 -2.02 11.77
C PHE A 66 2.97 -2.56 13.03
N VAL A 67 2.11 -2.78 14.03
CA VAL A 67 2.38 -3.57 15.23
C VAL A 67 1.25 -4.59 15.34
N ALA A 68 1.58 -5.87 15.46
CA ALA A 68 0.61 -6.93 15.64
C ALA A 68 0.89 -7.70 16.94
N ASN A 69 -0.17 -8.02 17.66
CA ASN A 69 -0.13 -8.79 18.91
C ASN A 69 -0.76 -10.16 18.69
N ALA A 70 -0.23 -11.19 19.37
CA ALA A 70 -0.84 -12.51 19.40
C ALA A 70 -2.25 -12.44 19.99
N SER A 71 -3.19 -13.19 19.39
CA SER A 71 -4.59 -13.29 19.79
C SER A 71 -4.89 -14.59 20.53
#